data_AF-A0A9P6M9U7-F1
#
_entry.id   AF-A0A9P6M9U7-F1
#
_cell.length_a   1.000
_cell.length_b   1.000
_cell.length_c   1.000
_cell.angle_alpha   90.00
_cell.angle_beta   90.00
_cell.angle_gamma   90.00
#
_symmetry.space_group_name_H-M   'P 1'
#
loop_
_entity.id
_entity.type
_entity.pdbx_description
1 polymer ?
#
loop_
_entity_poly.entity_id
_entity_poly.type
_entity_poly.pdbx_seq_one_letter_code
_entity_poly.pdbx_strand_id
1 'polypeptide(L)'
;MVQNYHGTPSPSTYFLHSQPMPINDQLLQYIVQLETQKQQLELQQLELQKYNQQLEQTLQKQQLQIQEMQQVQFGLEHPFTQSINVQDMSTPVFSSSVSTPAFPEYPIDREQVPTTSLTRPEYTHVFFLNPHNPDRQTSLCNTGKRARNPLKVEKKIEIIEYAENNPQMTPPELAHHFRVPRTTIYGIIKKKETLLGLLKAALIPNPYRIAESRFWILEEVLMIWINDL
;
A
#
# COMPACT_ATOMS: atom_id res chain seq x y z
N MET A 1 -52.96 82.12 -15.70
CA MET A 1 -53.32 80.77 -15.21
C MET A 1 -52.98 79.79 -16.32
N VAL A 2 -51.86 79.08 -16.20
CA VAL A 2 -51.37 78.14 -17.22
C VAL A 2 -51.58 76.73 -16.67
N GLN A 3 -52.49 75.98 -17.29
CA GLN A 3 -52.77 74.60 -16.91
C GLN A 3 -51.78 73.66 -17.63
N ASN A 4 -50.86 73.07 -16.86
CA ASN A 4 -49.97 72.01 -17.31
C ASN A 4 -50.73 70.68 -17.26
N TYR A 5 -50.97 70.08 -18.42
CA TYR A 5 -51.47 68.71 -18.55
C TYR A 5 -50.28 67.74 -18.61
N HIS A 6 -50.09 66.96 -17.55
CA HIS A 6 -49.19 65.81 -17.54
C HIS A 6 -49.83 64.65 -18.32
N GLY A 7 -49.39 64.43 -19.55
CA GLY A 7 -49.72 63.24 -20.33
C GLY A 7 -48.95 62.02 -19.80
N THR A 8 -49.68 61.00 -19.38
CA THR A 8 -49.11 59.69 -19.02
C THR A 8 -48.73 58.93 -20.29
N PRO A 9 -47.50 58.37 -20.39
CA PRO A 9 -47.12 57.56 -21.54
C PRO A 9 -47.85 56.21 -21.51
N SER A 10 -48.50 55.89 -22.62
CA SER A 10 -49.15 54.61 -22.89
C SER A 10 -48.13 53.45 -22.82
N PRO A 11 -48.45 52.30 -22.20
CA PRO A 11 -47.54 51.17 -22.14
C PRO A 11 -47.36 50.58 -23.54
N SER A 12 -46.22 50.88 -24.17
CA SER A 12 -45.77 50.20 -25.37
C SER A 12 -45.63 48.71 -25.06
N THR A 13 -46.54 47.91 -25.59
CA THR A 13 -46.44 46.46 -25.71
C THR A 13 -45.28 46.14 -26.66
N TYR A 14 -44.07 46.11 -26.11
CA TYR A 14 -42.90 45.55 -26.78
C TYR A 14 -43.14 44.05 -26.93
N PHE A 15 -43.70 43.63 -28.07
CA PHE A 15 -43.59 42.25 -28.53
C PHE A 15 -42.11 41.98 -28.83
N LEU A 16 -41.39 41.53 -27.79
CA LEU A 16 -40.06 40.94 -27.90
C LEU A 16 -40.17 39.72 -28.83
N HIS A 17 -39.89 39.96 -30.10
CA HIS A 17 -39.72 38.92 -31.10
C HIS A 17 -38.39 38.23 -30.79
N SER A 18 -38.41 37.34 -29.80
CA SER A 18 -37.28 36.49 -29.42
C SER A 18 -36.97 35.55 -30.58
N GLN A 19 -36.05 35.96 -31.43
CA GLN A 19 -35.45 35.07 -32.42
C GLN A 19 -34.87 33.87 -31.66
N PRO A 20 -35.25 32.62 -31.99
CA PRO A 20 -34.65 31.45 -31.38
C PRO A 20 -33.16 31.48 -31.70
N MET A 21 -32.33 31.70 -30.68
CA MET A 21 -30.88 31.59 -30.81
C MET A 21 -30.58 30.18 -31.31
N PRO A 22 -29.75 30.01 -32.35
CA PRO A 22 -29.37 28.69 -32.82
C PRO A 22 -28.66 27.99 -31.67
N ILE A 23 -29.34 27.01 -31.09
CA ILE A 23 -28.75 26.11 -30.11
C ILE A 23 -27.57 25.47 -30.84
N ASN A 24 -26.37 25.74 -30.35
CA ASN A 24 -25.12 25.39 -31.01
C ASN A 24 -25.07 23.86 -31.17
N ASP A 25 -25.18 23.35 -32.40
CA ASP A 25 -25.19 21.90 -32.71
C ASP A 25 -23.98 21.16 -32.10
N GLN A 26 -22.86 21.87 -31.91
CA GLN A 26 -21.67 21.36 -31.23
C GLN A 26 -21.94 20.99 -29.76
N LEU A 27 -22.77 21.77 -29.06
CA LEU A 27 -23.13 21.52 -27.67
C LEU A 27 -24.02 20.29 -27.54
N LEU A 28 -24.97 20.09 -28.48
CA LEU A 28 -25.79 18.88 -28.52
C LEU A 28 -24.93 17.63 -28.80
N GLN A 29 -24.00 17.70 -29.75
CA GLN A 29 -23.06 16.60 -30.01
C GLN A 29 -22.22 16.26 -28.78
N TYR A 30 -21.74 17.28 -28.06
CA TYR A 30 -20.96 17.08 -26.84
C TYR A 30 -21.80 16.43 -25.71
N ILE A 31 -23.06 16.84 -25.54
CA ILE A 31 -23.97 16.19 -24.57
C ILE A 31 -24.16 14.71 -24.89
N VAL A 32 -24.45 14.38 -26.16
CA VAL A 32 -24.64 12.99 -26.60
C VAL A 32 -23.36 12.17 -26.39
N GLN A 33 -22.18 12.76 -26.64
CA GLN A 33 -20.91 12.11 -26.39
C GLN A 33 -20.71 11.80 -24.89
N LEU A 34 -21.01 12.76 -24.01
CA LEU A 34 -20.90 12.56 -22.56
C LEU A 34 -21.89 11.50 -22.05
N GLU A 35 -23.13 11.50 -22.55
CA GLU A 35 -24.12 10.48 -22.21
C GLU A 35 -23.66 9.08 -22.64
N THR A 36 -23.07 8.97 -23.83
CA THR A 36 -22.51 7.71 -24.34
C THR A 36 -21.35 7.23 -23.46
N GLN A 37 -20.44 8.12 -23.07
CA GLN A 37 -19.33 7.78 -22.18
C GLN A 37 -19.83 7.33 -20.80
N LYS A 38 -20.86 8.01 -20.27
CA LYS A 38 -21.49 7.62 -19.01
C LYS A 38 -22.08 6.21 -19.09
N GLN A 39 -22.82 5.90 -20.15
CA GLN A 39 -23.40 4.57 -20.36
C GLN A 39 -22.32 3.48 -20.47
N GLN A 40 -21.22 3.76 -21.17
CA GLN A 40 -20.08 2.83 -21.25
C GLN A 40 -19.46 2.54 -19.88
N LEU A 41 -19.30 3.58 -19.06
CA LEU A 41 -18.76 3.44 -17.71
C LEU A 41 -19.69 2.63 -16.80
N GLU A 42 -21.00 2.86 -16.89
CA GLU A 42 -22.01 2.07 -16.14
C GLU A 42 -21.99 0.57 -16.55
N LEU A 43 -21.86 0.27 -17.85
CA LEU A 43 -21.71 -1.10 -18.33
C LEU A 43 -20.45 -1.77 -17.78
N GLN A 44 -19.32 -1.06 -17.80
CA GLN A 44 -18.05 -1.57 -17.26
C GLN A 44 -18.14 -1.88 -15.76
N GLN A 45 -18.82 -1.02 -14.98
CA GLN A 45 -19.06 -1.26 -13.56
C GLN A 45 -19.91 -2.50 -13.33
N LEU A 46 -20.97 -2.69 -14.13
CA LEU A 46 -21.84 -3.85 -14.04
C LEU A 46 -21.10 -5.16 -14.37
N GLU A 47 -20.21 -5.15 -15.38
CA GLU A 47 -19.37 -6.30 -15.71
C GLU A 47 -18.42 -6.67 -14.57
N LEU A 48 -17.78 -5.68 -13.97
CA LEU A 48 -16.90 -5.89 -12.82
C LEU A 48 -17.65 -6.45 -11.61
N GLN A 49 -18.88 -5.98 -11.37
CA GLN A 49 -19.74 -6.51 -10.31
C GLN A 49 -20.09 -7.99 -10.55
N LYS A 50 -20.46 -8.36 -11.78
CA LYS A 50 -20.74 -9.76 -12.15
C LYS A 50 -19.51 -10.65 -11.96
N TYR A 51 -18.34 -10.17 -12.35
CA TYR A 51 -17.09 -10.91 -12.18
C TYR A 51 -16.78 -11.17 -10.71
N ASN A 52 -16.91 -10.16 -9.85
CA ASN A 52 -16.70 -10.32 -8.41
C ASN A 52 -17.69 -11.32 -7.79
N GLN A 53 -18.96 -11.26 -8.18
CA GLN A 53 -19.97 -12.23 -7.73
C GLN A 53 -19.62 -13.66 -8.15
N GLN A 54 -19.13 -13.87 -9.37
CA GLN A 54 -18.68 -15.19 -9.84
C GLN A 54 -17.46 -15.70 -9.04
N LEU A 55 -16.53 -14.81 -8.70
CA LEU A 55 -15.37 -15.12 -7.88
C LEU A 55 -15.78 -15.58 -6.48
N GLU A 56 -16.71 -14.87 -5.85
CA GLU A 56 -17.27 -15.22 -4.54
C GLU A 56 -17.95 -16.58 -4.54
N GLN A 57 -18.77 -16.87 -5.55
CA GLN A 57 -19.41 -18.18 -5.71
C GLN A 57 -18.39 -19.31 -5.88
N THR A 58 -17.31 -19.04 -6.61
CA THR A 58 -16.22 -20.01 -6.81
C THR A 58 -15.48 -20.28 -5.50
N LEU A 59 -15.20 -19.22 -4.73
CA LEU A 59 -14.56 -19.32 -3.43
C LEU A 59 -15.42 -20.13 -2.44
N GLN A 60 -16.74 -19.86 -2.38
CA GLN A 60 -17.67 -20.62 -1.54
C GLN A 60 -17.70 -22.11 -1.90
N LYS A 61 -17.72 -22.44 -3.20
CA LYS A 61 -17.65 -23.84 -3.66
C LYS A 61 -16.35 -24.53 -3.21
N GLN A 62 -15.21 -23.84 -3.30
CA GLN A 62 -13.93 -24.38 -2.85
C GLN A 62 -13.90 -24.59 -1.33
N GLN A 63 -14.45 -23.65 -0.55
CA GLN A 63 -14.55 -23.80 0.91
C GLN A 63 -15.40 -25.01 1.31
N LEU A 64 -16.54 -25.21 0.63
CA LEU A 64 -17.40 -26.37 0.88
C LEU A 64 -16.70 -27.69 0.52
N GLN A 65 -15.97 -27.73 -0.60
CA GLN A 65 -15.17 -28.90 -0.98
C GLN A 65 -14.08 -29.22 0.06
N ILE A 66 -13.41 -28.21 0.60
CA ILE A 66 -12.41 -28.39 1.67
C ILE A 66 -13.08 -28.97 2.92
N GLN A 67 -14.26 -28.47 3.28
CA GLN A 67 -15.03 -28.96 4.43
C GLN A 67 -15.45 -30.42 4.25
N GLU A 68 -15.91 -30.82 3.06
CA GLU A 68 -16.24 -32.21 2.74
C GLU A 68 -15.02 -33.13 2.84
N MET A 69 -13.86 -32.71 2.31
CA MET A 69 -12.62 -33.50 2.42
C MET A 69 -12.18 -33.66 3.88
N GLN A 70 -12.31 -32.62 4.70
CA GLN A 70 -12.03 -32.69 6.13
C GLN A 70 -12.97 -33.67 6.83
N GLN A 71 -14.27 -33.66 6.53
CA GLN A 71 -15.22 -34.61 7.10
C GLN A 71 -14.88 -36.07 6.74
N VAL A 72 -14.41 -36.33 5.51
CA VAL A 72 -13.96 -37.68 5.12
C VAL A 72 -12.69 -38.10 5.88
N GLN A 73 -11.74 -37.19 6.10
CA GLN A 73 -10.51 -37.49 6.85
C GLN A 73 -10.79 -37.81 8.33
N PHE A 74 -11.68 -37.05 8.96
CA PHE A 74 -12.04 -37.28 10.38
C PHE A 74 -13.13 -38.33 10.58
N GLY A 75 -13.91 -38.65 9.53
CA GLY A 75 -14.99 -39.64 9.52
C GLY A 75 -14.57 -41.07 9.16
N LEU A 76 -13.27 -41.33 8.98
CA LEU A 76 -12.70 -42.69 8.89
C LEU A 76 -12.56 -43.38 10.27
N GLU A 77 -13.37 -42.98 11.26
CA GLU A 77 -13.81 -43.89 12.32
C GLU A 77 -14.83 -44.86 11.69
N HIS A 78 -14.31 -45.97 11.14
CA HIS A 78 -15.08 -47.05 10.54
C HIS A 78 -16.29 -47.46 11.43
N PRO A 79 -17.54 -47.46 10.92
CA PRO A 79 -18.65 -48.14 11.59
C PRO A 79 -18.53 -49.69 11.54
N PHE A 80 -17.35 -50.22 11.18
CA PHE A 80 -17.05 -51.64 11.04
C PHE A 80 -16.01 -52.17 12.02
N THR A 81 -15.68 -51.44 13.09
CA THR A 81 -15.30 -52.15 14.32
C THR A 81 -16.59 -52.69 14.93
N GLN A 82 -17.06 -53.80 14.36
CA GLN A 82 -17.89 -54.75 15.11
C GLN A 82 -17.18 -54.96 16.44
N SER A 83 -17.88 -54.63 17.51
CA SER A 83 -17.53 -54.87 18.88
C SER A 83 -17.22 -56.36 19.07
N ILE A 84 -15.96 -56.74 18.85
CA ILE A 84 -15.43 -57.97 19.39
C ILE A 84 -15.38 -57.73 20.90
N ASN A 85 -16.41 -58.25 21.56
CA ASN A 85 -16.54 -58.33 23.01
C ASN A 85 -15.43 -59.27 23.51
N VAL A 86 -14.21 -58.76 23.66
CA VAL A 86 -13.14 -59.47 24.37
C VAL A 86 -13.32 -59.16 25.85
N GLN A 87 -14.16 -59.98 26.49
CA GLN A 87 -14.10 -60.15 27.94
C GLN A 87 -12.72 -60.69 28.31
N ASP A 88 -12.15 -60.07 29.34
CA ASP A 88 -11.01 -60.51 30.12
C ASP A 88 -9.74 -60.87 29.33
N MET A 89 -8.71 -60.06 29.50
CA MET A 89 -7.51 -60.51 30.22
C MET A 89 -6.73 -59.29 30.72
N SER A 90 -6.41 -59.36 32.00
CA SER A 90 -5.65 -58.42 32.82
C SER A 90 -4.24 -58.12 32.31
N THR A 91 -3.91 -56.82 32.23
CA THR A 91 -2.58 -56.15 32.33
C THR A 91 -1.52 -56.50 31.25
N PRO A 92 -0.65 -55.56 30.80
CA PRO A 92 0.05 -54.59 31.64
C PRO A 92 0.13 -53.14 31.16
N VAL A 93 0.45 -52.28 32.13
CA VAL A 93 0.81 -50.86 32.01
C VAL A 93 2.01 -50.72 31.06
N PHE A 94 1.78 -50.13 29.89
CA PHE A 94 2.86 -49.75 28.97
C PHE A 94 3.03 -48.23 29.00
N SER A 95 3.88 -47.78 29.93
CA SER A 95 4.38 -46.41 29.97
C SER A 95 5.19 -46.12 28.71
N SER A 96 4.63 -45.35 27.79
CA SER A 96 5.29 -44.90 26.57
C SER A 96 6.12 -43.67 26.90
N SER A 97 7.37 -43.89 27.33
CA SER A 97 8.39 -42.83 27.36
C SER A 97 8.82 -42.51 25.93
N VAL A 98 8.25 -41.45 25.37
CA VAL A 98 8.69 -40.83 24.12
C VAL A 98 10.15 -40.42 24.29
N SER A 99 11.03 -41.17 23.63
CA SER A 99 12.46 -40.89 23.59
C SER A 99 12.69 -39.77 22.58
N THR A 100 12.83 -38.55 23.09
CA THR A 100 13.34 -37.41 22.33
C THR A 100 14.76 -37.77 21.84
N PRO A 101 15.05 -37.74 20.53
CA PRO A 101 16.40 -37.98 20.06
C PRO A 101 17.33 -36.92 20.63
N ALA A 102 18.32 -37.39 21.40
CA ALA A 102 19.38 -36.57 21.96
C ALA A 102 20.08 -35.84 20.81
N PHE A 103 19.92 -34.52 20.79
CA PHE A 103 20.76 -33.65 19.99
C PHE A 103 22.21 -33.87 20.44
N PRO A 104 23.16 -34.11 19.52
CA PRO A 104 24.57 -34.16 19.89
C PRO A 104 24.94 -32.79 20.47
N GLU A 105 25.21 -32.76 21.78
CA GLU A 105 25.89 -31.64 22.43
C GLU A 105 27.24 -31.49 21.74
N TYR A 106 27.34 -30.52 20.84
CA TYR A 106 28.63 -30.02 20.43
C TYR A 106 29.26 -29.39 21.68
N PRO A 107 30.47 -29.79 22.08
CA PRO A 107 31.22 -29.09 23.11
C PRO A 107 31.45 -27.67 22.59
N ILE A 108 30.62 -26.74 23.06
CA ILE A 108 30.90 -25.33 22.96
C ILE A 108 32.04 -25.12 23.95
N ASP A 109 33.27 -25.16 23.43
CA ASP A 109 34.43 -24.60 24.08
C ASP A 109 34.12 -23.11 24.34
N ARG A 110 33.47 -22.87 25.47
CA ARG A 110 33.37 -21.54 26.06
C ARG A 110 34.76 -21.21 26.54
N GLU A 111 35.60 -20.75 25.60
CA GLU A 111 36.71 -19.89 25.96
C GLU A 111 36.12 -18.80 26.85
N GLN A 112 36.49 -18.87 28.13
CA GLN A 112 36.18 -17.84 29.10
C GLN A 112 36.90 -16.59 28.62
N VAL A 113 36.20 -15.79 27.82
CA VAL A 113 36.66 -14.45 27.49
C VAL A 113 36.76 -13.73 28.83
N PRO A 114 37.96 -13.32 29.27
CA PRO A 114 38.10 -12.65 30.54
C PRO A 114 37.20 -11.42 30.53
N THR A 115 36.28 -11.37 31.49
CA THR A 115 35.44 -10.21 31.76
C THR A 115 36.33 -9.11 32.32
N THR A 116 37.19 -8.53 31.48
CA THR A 116 37.78 -7.23 31.74
C THR A 116 36.63 -6.25 31.75
N SER A 117 36.26 -5.82 32.96
CA SER A 117 35.45 -4.63 33.20
C SER A 117 35.94 -3.52 32.28
N LEU A 118 35.21 -3.30 31.19
CA LEU A 118 35.48 -2.27 30.22
C LEU A 118 35.10 -0.95 30.89
N THR A 119 36.00 -0.44 31.73
CA THR A 119 36.06 0.98 32.06
C THR A 119 36.14 1.69 30.73
N ARG A 120 35.00 2.19 30.29
CA ARG A 120 34.81 2.94 29.05
C ARG A 120 35.96 3.95 29.00
N PRO A 121 36.97 3.78 28.12
CA PRO A 121 37.99 4.79 28.00
C PRO A 121 37.25 6.05 27.59
N GLU A 122 37.34 7.10 28.40
CA GLU A 122 36.94 8.43 27.98
C GLU A 122 37.61 8.66 26.64
N TYR A 123 36.79 8.63 25.58
CA TYR A 123 37.24 8.78 24.22
C TYR A 123 37.61 10.25 24.06
N THR A 124 38.76 10.63 24.61
CA THR A 124 39.45 11.84 24.22
C THR A 124 39.80 11.62 22.76
N HIS A 125 39.00 12.20 21.87
CA HIS A 125 39.36 12.34 20.47
C HIS A 125 40.68 13.11 20.41
N VAL A 126 41.79 12.40 20.49
CA VAL A 126 43.10 12.94 20.15
C VAL A 126 43.04 13.08 18.63
N PHE A 127 42.66 14.26 18.18
CA PHE A 127 42.83 14.65 16.79
C PHE A 127 44.32 14.53 16.50
N PHE A 128 44.72 13.42 15.87
CA PHE A 128 45.99 13.34 15.18
C PHE A 128 45.91 14.33 14.02
N LEU A 129 46.23 15.59 14.35
CA LEU A 129 46.58 16.62 13.39
C LEU A 129 47.79 16.08 12.65
N ASN A 130 47.56 15.51 11.48
CA ASN A 130 48.58 15.07 10.57
C ASN A 130 49.33 16.34 10.12
N PRO A 131 50.57 16.61 10.59
CA PRO A 131 51.18 17.94 10.47
C PRO A 131 51.75 18.24 9.07
N HIS A 132 51.52 17.35 8.10
CA HIS A 132 52.09 17.44 6.76
C HIS A 132 51.10 17.84 5.65
N ASN A 133 49.99 18.48 6.00
CA ASN A 133 49.11 19.08 4.99
C ASN A 133 48.49 20.40 5.48
N PRO A 134 49.24 21.53 5.41
CA PRO A 134 48.76 22.83 5.88
C PRO A 134 47.55 23.38 5.10
N ASP A 135 47.21 22.78 3.96
CA ASP A 135 46.10 23.24 3.10
C ASP A 135 44.77 22.49 3.33
N ARG A 136 44.72 21.53 4.26
CA ARG A 136 43.44 20.95 4.73
C ARG A 136 43.02 21.59 6.04
N GLN A 137 42.77 22.89 6.00
CA GLN A 137 41.84 23.48 6.95
C GLN A 137 40.49 22.79 6.75
N THR A 138 40.21 21.80 7.59
CA THR A 138 38.88 21.25 7.80
C THR A 138 38.02 22.39 8.31
N SER A 139 37.49 23.17 7.38
CA SER A 139 36.30 23.96 7.62
C SER A 139 35.30 22.98 8.23
N LEU A 140 35.03 23.16 9.52
CA LEU A 140 33.85 22.65 10.20
C LEU A 140 32.66 23.28 9.49
N CYS A 141 32.43 22.80 8.28
CA CYS A 141 31.28 23.07 7.49
C CYS A 141 30.14 22.42 8.27
N ASN A 142 29.50 23.25 9.08
CA ASN A 142 28.06 23.27 9.18
C ASN A 142 27.52 23.31 7.74
N THR A 143 27.60 22.19 7.02
CA THR A 143 26.92 22.00 5.74
C THR A 143 25.47 22.04 6.12
N GLY A 144 24.90 23.25 6.12
CA GLY A 144 23.50 23.50 6.40
C GLY A 144 22.73 22.40 5.68
N LYS A 145 21.99 21.59 6.45
CA LYS A 145 21.25 20.44 5.94
C LYS A 145 20.35 20.98 4.83
N ARG A 146 20.81 20.92 3.58
CA ARG A 146 20.02 21.38 2.44
C ARG A 146 18.73 20.60 2.53
N ALA A 147 17.61 21.31 2.66
CA ALA A 147 16.29 20.70 2.71
C ALA A 147 16.21 19.78 1.49
N ARG A 148 16.21 18.47 1.72
CA ARG A 148 16.08 17.49 0.65
C ARG A 148 14.63 17.58 0.22
N ASN A 149 14.37 18.16 -0.93
CA ASN A 149 13.03 18.16 -1.52
C ASN A 149 12.67 16.70 -1.82
N PRO A 150 11.71 16.10 -1.08
CA PRO A 150 11.34 14.72 -1.31
C PRO A 150 10.72 14.59 -2.70
N LEU A 151 11.07 13.53 -3.43
CA LEU A 151 10.41 13.21 -4.70
C LEU A 151 8.93 12.93 -4.45
N LYS A 152 8.05 13.52 -5.27
CA LYS A 152 6.62 13.21 -5.26
C LYS A 152 6.37 11.74 -5.60
N VAL A 153 5.25 11.19 -5.15
CA VAL A 153 4.92 9.77 -5.36
C VAL A 153 4.70 9.48 -6.83
N GLU A 154 4.02 10.36 -7.55
CA GLU A 154 3.72 10.21 -8.98
C GLU A 154 5.03 10.06 -9.77
N LYS A 155 6.05 10.88 -9.43
CA LYS A 155 7.36 10.79 -10.07
C LYS A 155 8.09 9.48 -9.76
N LYS A 156 7.91 8.93 -8.56
CA LYS A 156 8.50 7.61 -8.21
C LYS A 156 7.83 6.49 -9.00
N ILE A 157 6.53 6.59 -9.24
CA ILE A 157 5.77 5.60 -10.03
C ILE A 157 6.20 5.66 -11.49
N GLU A 158 6.31 6.86 -12.07
CA GLU A 158 6.81 7.04 -13.43
C GLU A 158 8.20 6.39 -13.62
N ILE A 159 9.09 6.51 -12.62
CA ILE A 159 10.40 5.84 -12.62
C ILE A 159 10.25 4.31 -12.59
N ILE A 160 9.32 3.77 -11.81
CA ILE A 160 9.06 2.32 -11.70
C ILE A 160 8.52 1.79 -13.03
N GLU A 161 7.47 2.39 -13.58
CA GLU A 161 6.86 1.98 -14.85
C GLU A 161 7.86 2.04 -15.99
N TYR A 162 8.68 3.10 -16.04
CA TYR A 162 9.74 3.21 -17.04
C TYR A 162 10.79 2.10 -16.91
N ALA A 163 11.17 1.74 -15.67
CA ALA A 163 12.11 0.64 -15.43
C ALA A 163 11.52 -0.74 -15.78
N GLU A 164 10.21 -0.95 -15.58
CA GLU A 164 9.52 -2.18 -15.98
C GLU A 164 9.41 -2.32 -17.51
N ASN A 165 9.11 -1.22 -18.19
CA ASN A 165 9.03 -1.20 -19.66
C ASN A 165 10.40 -1.34 -20.34
N ASN A 166 11.48 -1.02 -19.63
CA ASN A 166 12.85 -1.05 -20.17
C ASN A 166 13.80 -1.86 -19.27
N PRO A 167 13.66 -3.19 -19.18
CA PRO A 167 14.45 -4.03 -18.26
C PRO A 167 15.96 -4.05 -18.58
N GLN A 168 16.35 -3.60 -19.78
CA GLN A 168 17.76 -3.47 -20.19
C GLN A 168 18.45 -2.24 -19.58
N MET A 169 17.69 -1.26 -19.10
CA MET A 169 18.26 -0.03 -18.58
C MET A 169 18.81 -0.22 -17.18
N THR A 170 20.05 0.18 -16.97
CA THR A 170 20.71 0.05 -15.67
C THR A 170 20.31 1.20 -14.73
N PRO A 171 20.33 1.00 -13.39
CA PRO A 171 20.04 2.07 -12.44
C PRO A 171 20.84 3.39 -12.62
N PRO A 172 22.14 3.40 -13.02
CA PRO A 172 22.83 4.64 -13.37
C PRO A 172 22.21 5.38 -14.58
N GLU A 173 21.76 4.67 -15.61
CA GLU A 173 21.13 5.28 -16.78
C GLU A 173 19.77 5.89 -16.42
N LEU A 174 18.98 5.19 -15.60
CA LEU A 174 17.74 5.72 -15.02
C LEU A 174 18.00 7.00 -14.19
N ALA A 175 19.06 7.01 -13.39
CA ALA A 175 19.44 8.20 -12.60
C ALA A 175 19.75 9.40 -13.49
N HIS A 176 20.44 9.18 -14.61
CA HIS A 176 20.73 10.21 -15.60
C HIS A 176 19.45 10.68 -16.32
N HIS A 177 18.61 9.75 -16.77
CA HIS A 177 17.35 10.04 -17.47
C HIS A 177 16.40 10.93 -16.63
N PHE A 178 16.22 10.59 -15.35
CA PHE A 178 15.30 11.30 -14.47
C PHE A 178 15.95 12.46 -13.67
N ARG A 179 17.28 12.67 -13.82
CA ARG A 179 18.07 13.65 -13.03
C ARG A 179 17.91 13.47 -11.52
N VAL A 180 17.81 12.22 -11.07
CA VAL A 180 17.65 11.84 -9.67
C VAL A 180 18.93 11.15 -9.18
N PRO A 181 19.40 11.41 -7.94
CA PRO A 181 20.58 10.74 -7.42
C PRO A 181 20.45 9.22 -7.49
N ARG A 182 21.54 8.55 -7.89
CA ARG A 182 21.58 7.10 -8.09
C ARG A 182 21.11 6.31 -6.86
N THR A 183 21.48 6.77 -5.66
CA THR A 183 21.04 6.19 -4.39
C THR A 183 19.52 6.25 -4.18
N THR A 184 18.88 7.33 -4.65
CA THR A 184 17.43 7.48 -4.61
C THR A 184 16.74 6.53 -5.57
N ILE A 185 17.27 6.33 -6.79
CA ILE A 185 16.75 5.34 -7.74
C ILE A 185 16.79 3.93 -7.15
N TYR A 186 17.91 3.51 -6.56
CA TYR A 186 17.99 2.21 -5.88
C TYR A 186 16.97 2.08 -4.75
N GLY A 187 16.77 3.15 -3.97
CA GLY A 187 15.76 3.17 -2.92
C GLY A 187 14.32 3.04 -3.44
N ILE A 188 14.02 3.63 -4.60
CA ILE A 188 12.71 3.54 -5.26
C ILE A 188 12.48 2.11 -5.77
N ILE A 189 13.44 1.54 -6.52
CA ILE A 189 13.33 0.19 -7.08
C ILE A 189 13.19 -0.85 -5.96
N LYS A 190 13.96 -0.73 -4.87
CA LYS A 190 13.87 -1.62 -3.71
C LYS A 190 12.51 -1.56 -3.00
N LYS A 191 11.85 -0.40 -3.00
CA LYS A 191 10.54 -0.18 -2.35
C LYS A 191 9.36 -0.22 -3.34
N LYS A 192 9.56 -0.82 -4.53
CA LYS A 192 8.57 -0.87 -5.61
C LYS A 192 7.21 -1.40 -5.14
N GLU A 193 7.19 -2.58 -4.52
CA GLU A 193 5.94 -3.23 -4.10
C GLU A 193 5.16 -2.40 -3.09
N THR A 194 5.86 -1.82 -2.11
CA THR A 194 5.27 -0.91 -1.14
C THR A 194 4.68 0.32 -1.83
N LEU A 195 5.40 0.94 -2.77
CA LEU A 195 4.90 2.13 -3.49
C LEU A 195 3.68 1.82 -4.36
N LEU A 196 3.64 0.66 -5.03
CA LEU A 196 2.48 0.23 -5.82
C LEU A 196 1.29 -0.14 -4.92
N GLY A 197 1.54 -0.78 -3.77
CA GLY A 197 0.53 -1.06 -2.77
C GLY A 197 -0.06 0.23 -2.20
N LEU A 198 0.78 1.24 -1.94
CA LEU A 198 0.33 2.56 -1.52
C LEU A 198 -0.50 3.26 -2.60
N LEU A 199 -0.18 3.14 -3.89
CA LEU A 199 -1.06 3.69 -4.94
C LEU A 199 -2.43 3.01 -4.92
N LYS A 200 -2.47 1.68 -4.82
CA LYS A 200 -3.72 0.91 -4.75
C LYS A 200 -4.55 1.28 -3.52
N ALA A 201 -3.90 1.54 -2.38
CA ALA A 201 -4.56 1.97 -1.15
C ALA A 201 -4.90 3.47 -1.15
N ALA A 202 -4.08 4.30 -1.82
CA ALA A 202 -4.19 5.75 -1.85
C ALA A 202 -5.05 6.22 -3.05
N LEU A 203 -6.34 5.99 -2.91
CA LEU A 203 -7.37 7.01 -3.21
C LEU A 203 -7.37 8.14 -2.15
N ILE A 204 -6.28 8.30 -1.38
CA ILE A 204 -6.16 9.20 -0.23
C ILE A 204 -5.41 10.48 -0.65
N PRO A 205 -5.93 11.68 -0.34
CA PRO A 205 -5.55 12.95 -0.97
C PRO A 205 -4.16 13.53 -0.63
N ASN A 206 -3.28 12.84 0.12
CA ASN A 206 -1.98 13.42 0.49
C ASN A 206 -0.79 12.45 0.34
N PRO A 207 -0.11 12.46 -0.83
CA PRO A 207 0.93 11.47 -1.16
C PRO A 207 2.32 11.76 -0.56
N TYR A 208 2.54 12.89 0.11
CA TYR A 208 3.91 13.38 0.34
C TYR A 208 4.66 12.70 1.49
N ARG A 209 3.95 12.13 2.47
CA ARG A 209 4.54 11.41 3.60
C ARG A 209 3.46 10.60 4.31
N ILE A 210 3.53 9.29 4.19
CA ILE A 210 2.96 8.42 5.22
C ILE A 210 3.98 8.46 6.34
N ALA A 211 3.80 9.41 7.26
CA ALA A 211 4.43 9.24 8.55
C ALA A 211 3.76 7.98 9.11
N GLU A 212 4.53 6.91 9.29
CA GLU A 212 4.06 5.77 10.08
C GLU A 212 3.64 6.34 11.43
N SER A 213 2.34 6.29 11.71
CA SER A 213 1.82 6.76 12.98
C SER A 213 2.50 5.97 14.08
N ARG A 214 2.92 6.64 15.15
CA ARG A 214 3.41 5.97 16.35
C ARG A 214 2.34 5.08 16.99
N PHE A 215 1.08 5.27 16.58
CA PHE A 215 -0.09 4.62 17.16
C PHE A 215 -0.97 3.97 16.08
N TRP A 216 -0.35 3.28 15.10
CA TRP A 216 -1.06 2.61 14.01
C TRP A 216 -2.18 1.67 14.50
N ILE A 217 -1.98 0.97 15.62
CA ILE A 217 -2.99 0.09 16.25
C ILE A 217 -4.20 0.90 16.73
N LEU A 218 -3.97 2.08 17.33
CA LEU A 218 -5.06 2.93 17.80
C LEU A 218 -5.89 3.44 16.62
N GLU A 219 -5.23 3.79 15.52
CA GLU A 219 -5.89 4.22 14.28
C GLU A 219 -6.75 3.11 13.68
N GLU A 220 -6.27 1.86 13.65
CA GLU A 220 -7.08 0.70 13.23
C GLU A 220 -8.33 0.53 14.10
N VAL A 221 -8.18 0.58 15.43
CA VAL A 221 -9.31 0.45 16.36
C VAL A 221 -10.32 1.61 16.16
N LEU A 222 -9.83 2.82 15.93
CA LEU A 222 -10.68 3.99 15.65
C LEU A 222 -11.43 3.86 14.33
N MET A 223 -10.80 3.31 13.29
CA MET A 223 -11.44 3.06 12.00
C MET A 223 -12.54 2.00 12.10
N ILE A 224 -12.32 0.95 12.90
CA ILE A 224 -13.37 -0.06 13.19
C ILE A 224 -14.55 0.62 13.90
N TRP A 225 -14.27 1.40 14.95
CA TRP A 225 -15.32 2.07 15.73
C TRP A 225 -16.15 3.07 14.92
N ILE A 226 -15.52 3.82 14.00
CA ILE A 226 -16.21 4.77 13.12
C ILE A 226 -17.12 4.05 12.11
N ASN A 227 -16.72 2.88 11.60
CA ASN A 227 -17.51 2.15 10.59
C ASN A 227 -18.70 1.38 11.19
N ASP A 228 -18.67 1.09 12.50
CA ASP A 228 -19.77 0.43 13.22
C ASP A 228 -20.88 1.41 13.65
N LEU A 229 -20.69 2.74 13.46
CA LEU A 229 -21.65 3.81 13.75
C LEU A 229 -22.48 4.19 12.50
#